data_AF-A0A942SM94-F1
#
_entry.id   AF-A0A942SM94-F1
#
_cell.length_a   1.000
_cell.length_b   1.000
_cell.length_c   1.000
_cell.angle_alpha   90.00
_cell.angle_beta   90.00
_cell.angle_gamma   90.00
#
_symmetry.space_group_name_H-M   'P 1'
#
loop_
_entity.id
_entity.type
_entity.pdbx_description
1 polymer ?
#
loop_
_entity_poly.entity_id
_entity_poly.type
_entity_poly.pdbx_seq_one_letter_code
_entity_poly.pdbx_strand_id
1 'polypeptide(L)'
;MTSAADSEFQRKLNGLLFSLMSWEQLSTFWGKVDRHAGWYLYAVGEDLPSTPANADQVQHFMENLDALLHREHHEKYCGIVYADNLEQPGFVKIYDPAHLGSSCGSSKNSPLPGWVMSLVPPEELKTKWVVPANRKRWWQNLFNA
;
A
#
# COMPACT_ATOMS: atom_id res chain seq x y z
N MET A 1 27.89 14.88 10.06
CA MET A 1 26.76 13.98 10.39
C MET A 1 26.30 13.38 9.08
N THR A 2 26.76 12.18 8.77
CA THR A 2 26.50 11.51 7.50
C THR A 2 25.01 11.17 7.46
N SER A 3 24.25 11.79 6.57
CA SER A 3 22.92 11.28 6.22
C SER A 3 23.12 9.83 5.79
N ALA A 4 22.44 8.90 6.44
CA ALA A 4 22.30 7.56 5.89
C ALA A 4 21.70 7.76 4.49
N ALA A 5 22.31 7.18 3.47
CA ALA A 5 21.67 7.13 2.17
C ALA A 5 20.35 6.37 2.36
N ASP A 6 19.23 7.05 2.17
CA ASP A 6 17.91 6.42 2.22
C ASP A 6 17.91 5.22 1.27
N SER A 7 17.48 4.06 1.76
CA SER A 7 17.37 2.86 0.94
C SER A 7 16.43 3.08 -0.24
N GLU A 8 16.49 2.19 -1.23
CA GLU A 8 15.60 2.31 -2.39
C GLU A 8 14.12 2.28 -2.00
N PHE A 9 13.76 1.48 -0.99
CA PHE A 9 12.42 1.46 -0.43
C PHE A 9 12.04 2.81 0.19
N GLN A 10 12.90 3.40 1.03
CA GLN A 10 12.63 4.72 1.64
C GLN A 10 12.54 5.82 0.59
N ARG A 11 13.37 5.76 -0.46
CA ARG A 11 13.32 6.70 -1.59
C ARG A 11 12.01 6.60 -2.37
N LYS A 12 11.50 5.38 -2.62
CA LYS A 12 10.20 5.18 -3.28
C LYS A 12 9.03 5.58 -2.37
N LEU A 13 9.10 5.22 -1.09
CA LEU A 13 8.08 5.55 -0.10
C LEU A 13 7.93 7.07 0.08
N ASN A 14 9.03 7.82 0.12
CA ASN A 14 9.06 9.27 0.34
C ASN A 14 9.20 10.09 -0.95
N GLY A 15 9.20 9.41 -2.10
CA GLY A 15 9.34 10.03 -3.41
C GLY A 15 8.04 10.69 -3.92
N LEU A 16 8.08 11.16 -5.17
CA LEU A 16 6.90 11.64 -5.85
C LEU A 16 5.94 10.46 -6.11
N LEU A 17 4.73 10.57 -5.58
CA LEU A 17 3.66 9.61 -5.82
C LEU A 17 2.42 10.35 -6.32
N PHE A 18 1.72 9.75 -7.27
CA PHE A 18 0.50 10.27 -7.87
C PHE A 18 -0.72 9.65 -7.19
N SER A 19 -1.64 10.49 -6.73
CA SER A 19 -2.90 10.04 -6.13
C SER A 19 -3.85 9.49 -7.20
N LEU A 20 -4.46 8.34 -6.92
CA LEU A 20 -5.61 7.84 -7.65
C LEU A 20 -6.86 8.50 -7.08
N MET A 21 -7.32 9.57 -7.72
CA MET A 21 -8.37 10.43 -7.18
C MET A 21 -9.76 9.81 -7.29
N SER A 22 -10.11 9.14 -8.39
CA SER A 22 -11.43 8.53 -8.57
C SER A 22 -11.40 7.00 -8.47
N TRP A 23 -12.56 6.41 -8.17
CA TRP A 23 -12.75 4.96 -8.17
C TRP A 23 -12.52 4.35 -9.56
N GLU A 24 -12.96 5.02 -10.63
CA GLU A 24 -12.70 4.61 -12.01
C GLU A 24 -11.19 4.61 -12.35
N GLN A 25 -10.46 5.60 -11.85
CA GLN A 25 -9.02 5.67 -12.01
C GLN A 25 -8.33 4.51 -11.28
N LEU A 26 -8.81 4.15 -10.09
CA LEU A 26 -8.35 2.98 -9.34
C LEU A 26 -8.60 1.68 -10.12
N SER A 27 -9.82 1.46 -10.62
CA SER A 27 -10.15 0.28 -11.43
C SER A 27 -9.26 0.16 -12.67
N THR A 28 -9.04 1.28 -13.36
CA THR A 28 -8.15 1.32 -14.54
C THR A 28 -6.71 1.03 -14.16
N PHE A 29 -6.24 1.58 -13.04
CA PHE A 29 -4.89 1.39 -12.53
C PHE A 29 -4.59 -0.07 -12.21
N TRP A 30 -5.52 -0.81 -11.61
CA TRP A 30 -5.31 -2.25 -11.34
C TRP A 30 -5.05 -3.07 -12.60
N GLY A 31 -5.65 -2.70 -13.74
CA GLY A 31 -5.37 -3.34 -15.03
C GLY A 31 -3.95 -3.11 -15.56
N LYS A 32 -3.20 -2.16 -14.99
CA LYS A 32 -1.83 -1.82 -15.39
C LYS A 32 -0.75 -2.43 -14.49
N VAL A 33 -1.15 -3.03 -13.37
CA VAL A 33 -0.22 -3.72 -12.47
C VAL A 33 0.17 -5.06 -13.10
N ASP A 34 1.44 -5.20 -13.46
CA ASP A 34 1.98 -6.50 -13.89
C ASP A 34 2.14 -7.42 -12.68
N ARG A 35 1.28 -8.43 -12.61
CA ARG A 35 1.23 -9.41 -11.52
C ARG A 35 2.48 -10.30 -11.44
N HIS A 36 3.25 -10.39 -12.52
CA HIS A 36 4.46 -11.22 -12.60
C HIS A 36 5.75 -10.44 -12.32
N ALA A 37 5.66 -9.14 -12.05
CA ALA A 37 6.83 -8.27 -11.89
C ALA A 37 7.67 -8.52 -10.62
N GLY A 38 7.22 -9.40 -9.72
CA GLY A 38 7.93 -9.70 -8.47
C GLY A 38 7.58 -8.71 -7.35
N TRP A 39 6.29 -8.50 -7.11
CA TRP A 39 5.80 -7.61 -6.05
C TRP A 39 6.01 -8.20 -4.65
N TYR A 40 6.62 -7.42 -3.77
CA TYR A 40 6.50 -7.60 -2.33
C TYR A 40 5.21 -6.94 -1.85
N LEU A 41 4.37 -7.72 -1.17
CA LEU A 41 3.14 -7.24 -0.53
C LEU A 41 3.40 -7.08 0.97
N TYR A 42 3.19 -5.89 1.51
CA TYR A 42 3.50 -5.60 2.91
C TYR A 42 2.32 -4.90 3.59
N ALA A 43 1.84 -5.49 4.69
CA ALA A 43 0.92 -4.86 5.63
C ALA A 43 1.71 -4.27 6.81
N VAL A 44 1.54 -2.97 7.06
CA VAL A 44 2.28 -2.29 8.13
C VAL A 44 1.91 -2.88 9.50
N GLY A 45 2.93 -3.32 10.23
CA GLY A 45 2.78 -3.98 11.54
C GLY A 45 2.68 -5.51 11.48
N GLU A 46 2.79 -6.10 10.30
CA GLU A 46 3.04 -7.53 10.08
C GLU A 46 4.53 -7.76 9.74
N ASP A 47 4.95 -9.02 9.73
CA ASP A 47 6.33 -9.38 9.36
C ASP A 47 6.64 -9.00 7.90
N LEU A 48 7.90 -8.64 7.62
CA LEU A 48 8.33 -8.32 6.27
C LEU A 48 8.34 -9.57 5.39
N PRO A 49 7.80 -9.50 4.15
CA PRO A 49 7.92 -10.61 3.20
C PRO A 49 9.40 -10.85 2.85
N SER A 50 9.87 -12.09 2.97
CA SER A 50 11.23 -12.47 2.60
C SER A 50 11.41 -12.72 1.11
N THR A 51 10.31 -12.97 0.38
CA THR A 51 10.29 -13.19 -1.07
C THR A 51 9.13 -12.43 -1.72
N PRO A 52 9.22 -12.10 -3.02
CA PRO A 52 8.08 -11.60 -3.76
C PRO A 52 6.89 -12.56 -3.73
N ALA A 53 5.69 -12.00 -3.78
CA ALA A 53 4.46 -12.71 -4.01
C ALA A 53 4.40 -13.25 -5.45
N ASN A 54 3.75 -14.39 -5.64
CA ASN A 54 3.43 -14.90 -6.97
C ASN A 54 2.23 -14.15 -7.58
N ALA A 55 1.96 -14.38 -8.86
CA ALA A 55 0.92 -13.64 -9.58
C ALA A 55 -0.50 -13.84 -9.00
N ASP A 56 -0.81 -15.03 -8.47
CA ASP A 56 -2.11 -15.33 -7.86
C ASP A 56 -2.27 -14.58 -6.54
N GLN A 57 -1.21 -14.52 -5.72
CA GLN A 57 -1.17 -13.74 -4.49
C GLN A 57 -1.32 -12.24 -4.77
N VAL A 58 -0.68 -11.72 -5.82
CA VAL A 58 -0.83 -10.32 -6.24
C VAL A 58 -2.25 -10.04 -6.71
N GLN A 59 -2.84 -10.91 -7.54
CA GLN A 59 -4.23 -10.80 -7.98
C GLN A 59 -5.18 -10.78 -6.78
N HIS A 60 -5.04 -11.76 -5.89
CA HIS A 60 -5.93 -11.92 -4.74
C HIS A 60 -5.84 -10.74 -3.78
N PHE A 61 -4.62 -10.23 -3.54
CA PHE A 61 -4.44 -9.02 -2.75
C PHE A 61 -5.15 -7.82 -3.39
N MET A 62 -4.97 -7.58 -4.70
CA MET A 62 -5.60 -6.44 -5.38
C MET A 62 -7.13 -6.51 -5.33
N GLU A 63 -7.72 -7.68 -5.61
CA GLU A 63 -9.18 -7.86 -5.58
C GLU A 63 -9.77 -7.64 -4.18
N ASN A 64 -9.15 -8.23 -3.16
CA ASN A 64 -9.62 -8.09 -1.78
C ASN A 64 -9.41 -6.67 -1.25
N LEU A 65 -8.29 -6.04 -1.62
CA LEU A 65 -8.00 -4.66 -1.24
C LEU A 65 -9.01 -3.73 -1.88
N ASP A 66 -9.25 -3.85 -3.19
CA ASP A 66 -10.25 -3.06 -3.91
C ASP A 66 -11.64 -3.17 -3.27
N ALA A 67 -12.09 -4.40 -2.96
CA ALA A 67 -13.35 -4.63 -2.27
C ALA A 67 -13.38 -4.04 -0.85
N LEU A 68 -12.26 -4.09 -0.11
CA LEU A 68 -12.15 -3.48 1.20
C LEU A 68 -12.25 -1.95 1.11
N LEU A 69 -11.52 -1.32 0.18
CA LEU A 69 -11.51 0.12 0.01
C LEU A 69 -12.90 0.64 -0.36
N HIS A 70 -13.58 0.02 -1.33
CA HIS A 70 -14.95 0.41 -1.72
C HIS A 70 -15.97 0.24 -0.59
N ARG A 71 -15.79 -0.78 0.26
CA ARG A 71 -16.70 -1.04 1.38
C ARG A 71 -16.50 -0.06 2.53
N GLU A 72 -15.26 0.32 2.81
CA GLU A 72 -14.91 0.98 4.07
C GLU A 72 -14.48 2.44 3.91
N HIS A 73 -14.19 2.90 2.69
CA HIS A 73 -13.96 4.30 2.40
C HIS A 73 -15.27 4.98 1.96
N HIS A 74 -15.95 5.61 2.91
CA HIS A 74 -17.28 6.22 2.69
C HIS A 74 -17.25 7.55 1.92
N GLU A 75 -16.15 7.86 1.22
CA GLU A 75 -16.02 9.05 0.38
C GLU A 75 -16.45 8.77 -1.06
N LYS A 76 -16.84 9.82 -1.78
CA LYS A 76 -17.24 9.71 -3.21
C LYS A 76 -16.06 9.53 -4.16
N TYR A 77 -14.85 9.56 -3.65
CA TYR A 77 -13.58 9.52 -4.38
C TYR A 77 -12.63 8.53 -3.69
N CYS A 78 -11.57 8.09 -4.38
CA CYS A 78 -10.59 7.16 -3.81
C CYS A 78 -9.58 7.93 -2.96
N GLY A 79 -8.63 8.67 -3.54
CA GLY A 79 -7.74 9.60 -2.83
C GLY A 79 -6.84 9.01 -1.74
N ILE A 80 -6.81 7.69 -1.58
CA ILE A 80 -6.08 6.97 -0.52
C ILE A 80 -5.11 5.92 -1.08
N VAL A 81 -5.01 5.81 -2.41
CA VAL A 81 -4.05 4.97 -3.12
C VAL A 81 -3.16 5.86 -3.96
N TYR A 82 -1.85 5.65 -3.85
CA TYR A 82 -0.83 6.44 -4.53
C TYR A 82 0.17 5.52 -5.22
N ALA A 83 0.65 5.88 -6.40
CA ALA A 83 1.66 5.10 -7.11
C ALA A 83 2.79 5.98 -7.65
N ASP A 84 3.99 5.42 -7.79
CA ASP A 84 5.15 6.13 -8.37
C ASP A 84 4.97 6.41 -9.87
N ASN A 85 4.23 5.54 -10.57
CA ASN A 85 3.89 5.68 -11.98
C ASN A 85 2.51 5.08 -12.25
N LEU A 86 1.64 5.82 -12.97
CA LEU A 86 0.27 5.40 -13.27
C LEU A 86 0.13 4.52 -14.52
N GLU A 87 1.20 4.36 -15.30
CA GLU A 87 1.26 3.53 -16.51
C GLU A 87 2.07 2.25 -16.30
N GLN A 88 3.18 2.34 -15.58
CA GLN A 88 4.07 1.22 -15.26
C GLN A 88 4.45 1.26 -13.77
N PRO A 89 3.53 0.88 -12.88
CA PRO A 89 3.74 1.02 -11.44
C PRO A 89 4.87 0.11 -10.96
N GLY A 90 5.76 0.66 -10.12
CA GLY A 90 6.78 -0.09 -9.40
C GLY A 90 6.69 0.06 -7.88
N PHE A 91 5.81 0.94 -7.41
CA PHE A 91 5.52 1.17 -6.00
C PHE A 91 4.10 1.69 -5.83
N VAL A 92 3.33 1.09 -4.92
CA VAL A 92 1.97 1.49 -4.57
C VAL A 92 1.86 1.63 -3.06
N LYS A 93 1.43 2.82 -2.61
CA LYS A 93 1.18 3.16 -1.21
C LYS A 93 -0.32 3.26 -0.98
N ILE A 94 -0.85 2.50 -0.02
CA ILE A 94 -2.28 2.43 0.26
C ILE A 94 -2.56 2.78 1.71
N TYR A 95 -3.40 3.78 1.95
CA TYR A 95 -3.86 4.14 3.29
C TYR A 95 -5.10 3.33 3.68
N ASP A 96 -5.14 2.91 4.94
CA ASP A 96 -6.29 2.21 5.51
C ASP A 96 -7.44 3.19 5.78
N PRO A 97 -8.65 3.01 5.21
CA PRO A 97 -9.81 3.84 5.51
C PRO A 97 -10.13 3.97 7.01
N ALA A 98 -9.85 2.93 7.80
CA ALA A 98 -10.06 2.94 9.24
C ALA A 98 -9.01 3.77 10.00
N HIS A 99 -7.95 4.23 9.33
CA HIS A 99 -6.84 4.98 9.92
C HIS A 99 -6.46 6.25 9.12
N LEU A 100 -7.45 6.97 8.58
CA LEU A 100 -7.21 8.23 7.86
C LEU A 100 -7.10 9.47 8.76
N GLY A 101 -7.37 9.33 10.07
CA GLY A 101 -7.49 10.42 11.05
C GLY A 101 -6.45 11.55 10.94
N SER A 102 -6.95 12.77 10.66
CA SER A 102 -6.23 14.04 10.44
C SER A 102 -5.12 14.04 9.37
N SER A 103 -5.20 13.22 8.33
CA SER A 103 -4.28 13.32 7.18
C SER A 103 -4.48 14.58 6.30
N CYS A 104 -5.39 15.49 6.68
CA CYS A 104 -5.66 16.75 5.98
C CYS A 104 -4.91 17.97 6.55
N GLY A 105 -3.91 17.75 7.41
CA GLY A 105 -3.18 18.82 8.09
C GLY A 105 -1.67 18.75 7.84
N SER A 106 -1.09 19.91 7.55
CA SER A 106 0.32 20.25 7.33
C SER A 106 1.29 19.88 8.46
N SER A 107 1.26 18.63 8.94
CA SER A 107 2.17 18.12 9.96
C SER A 107 3.40 17.48 9.35
N LYS A 108 4.55 17.70 9.98
CA LYS A 108 5.90 17.26 9.54
C LYS A 108 6.09 15.73 9.48
N ASN A 109 5.08 14.93 9.78
CA ASN A 109 5.12 13.47 9.75
C ASN A 109 4.00 12.98 8.83
N SER A 110 4.35 12.47 7.65
CA SER A 110 3.36 11.79 6.81
C SER A 110 2.79 10.57 7.55
N PRO A 111 1.47 10.34 7.51
CA PRO A 111 0.89 9.12 8.03
C PRO A 111 1.56 7.90 7.38
N LEU A 112 1.71 6.80 8.12
CA LEU A 112 2.12 5.55 7.49
C LEU A 112 0.95 4.98 6.68
N PRO A 113 1.23 4.30 5.56
CA PRO A 113 0.21 3.52 4.88
C PRO A 113 -0.28 2.37 5.74
N GLY A 114 -1.44 1.82 5.38
CA GLY A 114 -1.86 0.50 5.86
C GLY A 114 -1.13 -0.62 5.12
N TRP A 115 -0.92 -0.43 3.81
CA TRP A 115 -0.30 -1.42 2.93
C TRP A 115 0.61 -0.80 1.88
N VAL A 116 1.58 -1.59 1.42
CA VAL A 116 2.48 -1.26 0.32
C VAL A 116 2.58 -2.44 -0.65
N MET A 117 2.54 -2.15 -1.94
CA MET A 117 3.08 -3.02 -2.99
C MET A 117 4.40 -2.42 -3.46
N SER A 118 5.48 -3.19 -3.50
CA SER A 118 6.79 -2.70 -3.91
C SER A 118 7.54 -3.72 -4.76
N LEU A 119 8.19 -3.29 -5.85
CA LEU A 119 9.12 -4.15 -6.60
C LEU A 119 10.49 -4.29 -5.93
N VAL A 120 10.75 -3.50 -4.89
CA VAL A 120 11.95 -3.62 -4.05
C VAL A 120 11.58 -4.17 -2.68
N PRO A 121 12.48 -4.93 -2.01
CA PRO A 121 12.23 -5.46 -0.68
C PRO A 121 11.81 -4.35 0.30
N PRO A 122 10.72 -4.52 1.05
CA PRO A 122 10.27 -3.52 2.00
C PRO A 122 11.15 -3.48 3.24
N GLU A 123 11.13 -2.34 3.91
CA GLU A 123 11.71 -2.16 5.25
C GLU A 123 10.61 -2.00 6.29
N GLU A 124 10.97 -2.29 7.54
CA GLU A 124 10.03 -2.17 8.66
C GLU A 124 9.57 -0.72 8.82
N LEU A 125 8.26 -0.53 8.66
CA LEU A 125 7.59 0.73 8.98
C LEU A 125 7.07 0.66 10.42
N LYS A 126 7.80 1.30 11.34
CA LYS A 126 7.49 1.29 12.77
C LYS A 126 6.24 2.10 13.07
N THR A 127 5.12 1.40 13.18
CA THR A 127 3.86 1.95 13.67
C THR A 127 3.90 2.18 15.19
N LYS A 128 3.30 3.29 15.63
CA LYS A 128 3.07 3.58 17.06
C LYS A 128 1.70 3.12 17.55
N TRP A 129 0.84 2.65 16.65
CA TRP A 129 -0.51 2.21 16.95
C TRP A 129 -0.62 0.69 16.87
N VAL A 130 -1.59 0.16 17.62
CA VAL A 130 -1.97 -1.24 17.52
C VAL A 130 -2.77 -1.44 16.23
N VAL A 131 -2.26 -2.31 15.35
CA VAL A 131 -3.01 -2.73 14.16
C VAL A 131 -4.26 -3.50 14.61
N PRO A 132 -5.48 -3.08 14.22
CA PRO A 132 -6.72 -3.73 14.63
C PRO A 132 -6.77 -5.22 14.24
N ALA A 133 -7.33 -6.06 15.11
CA ALA A 133 -7.37 -7.52 14.91
C ALA A 133 -8.16 -7.94 13.65
N ASN A 134 -9.14 -7.16 13.19
CA ASN A 134 -9.81 -7.39 11.91
C ASN A 134 -8.87 -7.20 10.72
N ARG A 135 -7.93 -6.24 10.76
CA ARG A 135 -6.93 -6.03 9.70
C ARG A 135 -5.91 -7.16 9.67
N LYS A 136 -5.44 -7.61 10.83
CA LYS A 136 -4.56 -8.78 10.92
C LYS A 136 -5.21 -10.03 10.34
N ARG A 137 -6.46 -10.31 10.72
CA ARG A 137 -7.21 -11.45 10.19
C ARG A 137 -7.47 -11.34 8.69
N TRP A 138 -7.83 -10.15 8.21
CA TRP A 138 -8.01 -9.91 6.78
C TRP A 138 -6.73 -10.22 6.01
N TRP A 139 -5.58 -9.73 6.49
CA TRP A 139 -4.27 -10.00 5.87
C TRP A 139 -3.91 -11.49 5.87
N GLN A 140 -4.05 -12.16 7.01
CA GLN A 140 -3.77 -13.60 7.14
C GLN A 140 -4.64 -14.46 6.21
N ASN A 141 -5.89 -14.08 6.01
CA ASN A 141 -6.81 -14.83 5.14
C ASN A 141 -6.45 -14.74 3.65
N LEU A 142 -5.66 -13.75 3.21
CA LEU A 142 -5.25 -13.61 1.81
C LEU A 142 -4.30 -14.71 1.34
N PHE A 143 -3.56 -15.33 2.28
CA PHE A 143 -2.48 -16.28 1.96
C PHE A 143 -2.71 -17.68 2.54
N ASN A 144 -3.83 -17.87 3.24
CA ASN A 144 -4.21 -19.15 3.85
C ASN A 144 -5.21 -19.96 2.98
N ALA A 145 -5.30 -19.68 1.68
CA ALA A 145 -6.16 -20.38 0.73
C ALA A 145 -5.46 -21.62 0.13
#